data_AF-A0A4Z0Q126-F1
#
_entry.id   AF-A0A4Z0Q126-F1
#
_cell.length_a   1.000
_cell.length_b   1.000
_cell.length_c   1.000
_cell.angle_alpha   90.00
_cell.angle_beta   90.00
_cell.angle_gamma   90.00
#
_symmetry.space_group_name_H-M   'P 1'
#
loop_
_entity.id
_entity.type
_entity.pdbx_description
1 polymer ?
#
loop_
_entity_poly.entity_id
_entity_poly.type
_entity_poly.pdbx_seq_one_letter_code
_entity_poly.pdbx_strand_id
1 'polypeptide(L)'
;MTDKILASLRALHLISEEQAAGIATYEREKPFSLYYELRTLLSLGVTLLSTGLGLLIYQNIDTLGHGVIVGLIALVSAAGFGYAYRKRQPFTWQQNPNPSTGADYALLLGCLTLLTLLGYLQYQYNLFGTRYGLLVLLPTVVFFVCAYRFDHRGVLSMAITGLAAWVGVSIAPLSAFTQNDFAVPHLGAVALVLGLGLAAVGLVSEYQDRKKHFGYTYLLLGSNVALLAACTALLSGPYDQGFMPPVLAALLIIGLSAALVWYARRTHSYVFVLLGALYGYVAVTYLMFQVVELIPGLEGLLFFYFPLSTVGVVLLLLNLKKIVASHDEKGL
;
A
#
# COMPACT_ATOMS: atom_id res chain seq x y z
N MET A 1 26.29 20.01 -18.01
CA MET A 1 26.66 18.58 -18.12
C MET A 1 26.50 18.09 -19.55
N THR A 2 25.40 18.47 -20.21
CA THR A 2 25.07 18.18 -21.62
C THR A 2 26.15 18.63 -22.62
N ASP A 3 26.72 19.84 -22.47
CA ASP A 3 27.75 20.34 -23.41
C ASP A 3 29.04 19.49 -23.42
N LYS A 4 29.43 18.93 -22.26
CA LYS A 4 30.60 18.04 -22.18
C LYS A 4 30.34 16.69 -22.87
N ILE A 5 29.10 16.21 -22.82
CA ILE A 5 28.67 14.96 -23.46
C ILE A 5 28.57 15.16 -24.98
N LEU A 6 28.06 16.30 -25.44
CA LEU A 6 28.02 16.62 -26.87
C LEU A 6 29.44 16.79 -27.44
N ALA A 7 30.36 17.40 -26.70
CA ALA A 7 31.76 17.53 -27.10
C ALA A 7 32.48 16.16 -27.21
N SER A 8 32.21 15.22 -26.29
CA SER A 8 32.81 13.88 -26.36
C SER A 8 32.22 13.04 -27.51
N LEU A 9 30.91 13.13 -27.74
CA LEU A 9 30.25 12.45 -28.86
C LEU A 9 30.71 12.98 -30.23
N ARG A 10 31.01 14.29 -30.32
CA ARG A 10 31.63 14.91 -31.48
C ARG A 10 33.07 14.43 -31.68
N ALA A 11 33.86 14.34 -30.62
CA ALA A 11 35.23 13.80 -30.70
C ALA A 11 35.26 12.35 -31.20
N LEU A 12 34.25 11.56 -30.83
CA LEU A 12 34.04 10.18 -31.29
C LEU A 12 33.44 10.06 -32.71
N HIS A 13 33.20 11.18 -33.42
CA HIS A 13 32.62 11.22 -34.78
C HIS A 13 31.23 10.56 -34.88
N LEU A 14 30.49 10.47 -33.77
CA LEU A 14 29.17 9.84 -33.72
C LEU A 14 28.04 10.79 -34.10
N ILE A 15 28.28 12.11 -34.05
CA ILE A 15 27.30 13.16 -34.39
C ILE A 15 27.97 14.29 -35.18
N SER A 16 27.23 14.89 -36.12
CA SER A 16 27.70 16.06 -36.87
C SER A 16 27.59 17.35 -36.05
N GLU A 17 28.28 18.42 -36.48
CA GLU A 17 28.22 19.73 -35.84
C GLU A 17 26.81 20.33 -35.84
N GLU A 18 26.07 20.16 -36.94
CA GLU A 18 24.68 20.59 -37.05
C GLU A 18 23.76 19.83 -36.08
N GLN A 19 23.97 18.52 -35.92
CA GLN A 19 23.21 17.70 -34.96
C GLN A 19 23.53 18.08 -33.52
N ALA A 20 24.80 18.33 -33.20
CA ALA A 20 25.22 18.77 -31.87
C ALA A 20 24.62 20.16 -31.53
N ALA A 21 24.62 21.09 -32.49
CA ALA A 21 24.00 22.40 -32.33
C ALA A 21 22.47 22.29 -32.16
N GLY A 22 21.80 21.46 -32.96
CA GLY A 22 20.36 21.22 -32.84
C GLY A 22 19.95 20.62 -31.50
N ILE A 23 20.71 19.64 -30.99
CA ILE A 23 20.46 19.04 -29.66
C ILE A 23 20.73 20.04 -28.54
N ALA A 24 21.78 20.86 -28.66
CA ALA A 24 22.09 21.89 -27.67
C ALA A 24 20.98 22.95 -27.58
N THR A 25 20.43 23.39 -28.71
CA THR A 25 19.29 24.31 -28.74
C THR A 25 18.04 23.68 -28.15
N TYR A 26 17.72 22.44 -28.54
CA TYR A 26 16.57 21.70 -28.00
C TYR A 26 16.65 21.54 -26.48
N GLU A 27 17.81 21.14 -25.93
CA GLU A 27 17.97 20.99 -24.47
C GLU A 27 17.96 22.33 -23.72
N ARG A 28 18.33 23.44 -24.37
CA ARG A 28 18.21 24.80 -23.78
C ARG A 28 16.77 25.32 -23.79
N GLU A 29 16.00 24.98 -24.81
CA GLU A 29 14.61 25.42 -24.97
C GLU A 29 13.59 24.46 -24.36
N LYS A 30 14.04 23.28 -23.93
CA LYS A 30 13.20 22.25 -23.31
C LYS A 30 12.50 22.81 -22.07
N PRO A 31 11.16 22.88 -22.05
CA PRO A 31 10.45 23.35 -20.87
C PRO A 31 10.72 22.38 -19.71
N PHE A 32 11.17 22.93 -18.59
CA PHE A 32 11.41 22.16 -17.39
C PHE A 32 10.07 21.60 -16.87
N SER A 33 9.98 20.28 -16.73
CA SER A 33 8.77 19.63 -16.24
C SER A 33 8.63 19.82 -14.73
N LEU A 34 7.83 20.80 -14.33
CA LEU A 34 7.43 21.03 -12.93
C LEU A 34 6.49 19.94 -12.40
N TYR A 35 6.18 18.90 -13.18
CA TYR A 35 5.21 17.87 -12.82
C TYR A 35 5.53 17.20 -11.48
N TYR A 36 6.80 16.81 -11.28
CA TYR A 36 7.22 16.18 -10.02
C TYR A 36 7.21 17.16 -8.86
N GLU A 37 7.65 18.40 -9.06
CA GLU A 37 7.71 19.43 -8.03
C GLU A 37 6.32 19.87 -7.57
N LEU A 38 5.39 20.08 -8.52
CA LEU A 38 4.00 20.39 -8.21
C LEU A 38 3.34 19.22 -7.49
N ARG A 39 3.64 17.99 -7.89
CA ARG A 39 3.08 16.80 -7.24
C ARG A 39 3.60 16.63 -5.83
N THR A 40 4.90 16.81 -5.59
CA THR A 40 5.49 16.74 -4.24
C THR A 40 4.94 17.84 -3.34
N LEU A 41 4.91 19.09 -3.82
CA LEU A 41 4.34 20.22 -3.08
C LEU A 41 2.86 20.01 -2.75
N LEU A 42 2.06 19.52 -3.70
CA LEU A 42 0.64 19.28 -3.47
C LEU A 42 0.41 18.11 -2.49
N SER A 43 1.24 17.07 -2.56
CA SER A 43 1.18 15.94 -1.63
C SER A 43 1.58 16.38 -0.22
N LEU A 44 2.65 17.16 -0.10
CA LEU A 44 3.07 17.78 1.15
C LEU A 44 2.02 18.75 1.69
N GLY A 45 1.40 19.54 0.82
CA GLY A 45 0.33 20.46 1.21
C GLY A 45 -0.87 19.72 1.79
N VAL A 46 -1.32 18.64 1.15
CA VAL A 46 -2.44 17.82 1.64
C VAL A 46 -2.09 17.15 2.96
N THR A 47 -0.87 16.61 3.12
CA THR A 47 -0.45 15.97 4.38
C THR A 47 -0.27 16.99 5.49
N LEU A 48 0.43 18.10 5.25
CA LEU A 48 0.61 19.19 6.22
C LEU A 48 -0.72 19.81 6.64
N LEU A 49 -1.63 20.04 5.68
CA LEU A 49 -2.96 20.56 5.99
C LEU A 49 -3.76 19.58 6.84
N SER A 50 -3.75 18.29 6.48
CA SER A 50 -4.49 17.26 7.25
C SER A 50 -3.92 17.09 8.66
N THR A 51 -2.58 17.04 8.79
CA THR A 51 -1.89 16.94 10.08
C THR A 51 -2.06 18.20 10.91
N GLY A 52 -1.89 19.38 10.31
CA GLY A 52 -2.06 20.67 10.96
C GLY A 52 -3.49 20.86 11.46
N LEU A 53 -4.48 20.43 10.68
CA LEU A 53 -5.88 20.46 11.07
C LEU A 53 -6.16 19.47 12.21
N GLY A 54 -5.57 18.27 12.20
CA GLY A 54 -5.62 17.33 13.32
C GLY A 54 -5.00 17.88 14.61
N LEU A 55 -3.84 18.55 14.52
CA LEU A 55 -3.17 19.19 15.66
C LEU A 55 -3.96 20.39 16.20
N LEU A 56 -4.48 21.23 15.31
CA LEU A 56 -5.28 22.40 15.69
C LEU A 56 -6.53 21.97 16.45
N ILE A 57 -7.20 20.91 16.00
CA ILE A 57 -8.30 20.27 16.73
C ILE A 57 -7.84 19.83 18.11
N TYR A 58 -6.77 19.04 18.19
CA TYR A 58 -6.29 18.48 19.45
C TYR A 58 -5.94 19.55 20.48
N GLN A 59 -5.32 20.66 20.05
CA GLN A 59 -4.87 21.73 20.94
C GLN A 59 -5.95 22.75 21.31
N ASN A 60 -6.98 22.91 20.48
CA ASN A 60 -7.98 23.98 20.65
C ASN A 60 -9.39 23.45 20.91
N ILE A 61 -9.53 22.16 21.26
CA ILE A 61 -10.83 21.56 21.57
C ILE A 61 -11.51 22.26 22.76
N ASP A 62 -10.72 22.74 23.72
CA ASP A 62 -11.24 23.40 24.93
C ASP A 62 -11.49 24.91 24.75
N THR A 63 -10.91 25.55 23.73
CA THR A 63 -10.91 27.03 23.56
C THR A 63 -11.75 27.52 22.38
N LEU A 64 -11.85 26.75 21.30
CA LEU A 64 -12.71 27.06 20.16
C LEU A 64 -14.05 26.36 20.32
N GLY A 65 -15.14 27.05 19.95
CA GLY A 65 -16.45 26.41 19.88
C GLY A 65 -16.42 25.21 18.94
N HIS A 66 -16.68 24.02 19.46
CA HIS A 66 -16.66 22.74 18.74
C HIS A 66 -17.44 22.81 17.40
N GLY A 67 -18.54 23.57 17.36
CA GLY A 67 -19.31 23.81 16.14
C GLY A 67 -18.56 24.56 15.03
N VAL A 68 -17.67 25.49 15.39
CA VAL A 68 -16.82 26.23 14.42
C VAL A 68 -15.80 25.29 13.80
N ILE A 69 -15.14 24.46 14.61
CA ILE A 69 -14.19 23.45 14.13
C ILE A 69 -14.91 22.50 13.17
N VAL A 70 -16.03 21.91 13.58
CA VAL A 70 -16.84 21.02 12.74
C VAL A 70 -17.24 21.71 11.43
N GLY A 71 -17.70 22.95 11.51
CA GLY A 71 -18.10 23.73 10.34
C GLY A 71 -16.97 23.95 9.34
N LEU A 72 -15.77 24.30 9.83
CA LEU A 72 -14.60 24.48 8.97
C LEU A 72 -14.18 23.17 8.28
N ILE A 73 -14.14 22.06 9.01
CA ILE A 73 -13.78 20.76 8.44
C ILE A 73 -14.82 20.31 7.41
N ALA A 74 -16.10 20.47 7.73
CA ALA A 74 -17.19 20.18 6.81
C ALA A 74 -17.11 21.03 5.54
N LEU A 75 -16.77 22.31 5.66
CA LEU A 75 -16.59 23.21 4.51
C LEU A 75 -15.42 22.75 3.63
N VAL A 76 -14.26 22.44 4.21
CA VAL A 76 -13.10 21.96 3.45
C VAL A 76 -13.41 20.63 2.77
N SER A 77 -14.08 19.71 3.48
CA SER A 77 -14.49 18.42 2.91
C SER A 77 -15.46 18.61 1.74
N ALA A 78 -16.49 19.45 1.91
CA ALA A 78 -17.46 19.77 0.86
C ALA A 78 -16.81 20.48 -0.33
N ALA A 79 -15.85 21.38 -0.11
CA ALA A 79 -15.10 22.05 -1.17
C ALA A 79 -14.24 21.05 -1.96
N GLY A 80 -13.55 20.12 -1.28
CA GLY A 80 -12.77 19.06 -1.91
C GLY A 80 -13.63 18.16 -2.79
N PHE A 81 -14.73 17.63 -2.24
CA PHE A 81 -15.68 16.81 -3.00
C PHE A 81 -16.37 17.58 -4.13
N GLY A 82 -16.76 18.84 -3.89
CA GLY A 82 -17.41 19.70 -4.87
C GLY A 82 -16.51 20.02 -6.07
N TYR A 83 -15.24 20.34 -5.81
CA TYR A 83 -14.25 20.57 -6.86
C TYR A 83 -13.99 19.30 -7.68
N ALA A 84 -13.77 18.17 -6.99
CA ALA A 84 -13.60 16.88 -7.65
C ALA A 84 -14.81 16.52 -8.52
N TYR A 85 -16.03 16.67 -7.98
CA TYR A 85 -17.28 16.39 -8.68
C TYR A 85 -17.48 17.27 -9.92
N ARG A 86 -17.10 18.55 -9.85
CA ARG A 86 -17.21 19.49 -10.98
C ARG A 86 -16.22 19.19 -12.10
N LYS A 87 -15.02 18.69 -11.77
CA LYS A 87 -13.96 18.35 -12.73
C LYS A 87 -13.92 16.86 -13.10
N ARG A 88 -14.93 16.09 -12.70
CA ARG A 88 -14.98 14.65 -12.94
C ARG A 88 -15.13 14.31 -14.42
N GLN A 89 -14.50 13.21 -14.81
CA GLN A 89 -14.73 12.59 -16.11
C GLN A 89 -15.96 11.65 -16.06
N PRO A 90 -16.54 11.30 -17.21
CA PRO A 90 -17.53 10.23 -17.32
C PRO A 90 -16.99 8.92 -16.74
N PHE A 91 -17.88 8.11 -16.17
CA PHE A 91 -17.48 6.81 -15.66
C PHE A 91 -17.09 5.89 -16.83
N THR A 92 -15.96 5.21 -16.68
CA THR A 92 -15.48 4.20 -17.63
C THR A 92 -14.97 3.00 -16.86
N TRP A 93 -15.12 1.80 -17.42
CA TRP A 93 -14.51 0.58 -16.88
C TRP A 93 -13.02 0.48 -17.16
N GLN A 94 -12.52 1.27 -18.11
CA GLN A 94 -11.09 1.39 -18.39
C GLN A 94 -10.45 2.49 -17.55
N GLN A 95 -9.12 2.59 -17.59
CA GLN A 95 -8.41 3.70 -17.00
C GLN A 95 -8.83 5.01 -17.68
N ASN A 96 -9.12 6.03 -16.88
CA ASN A 96 -9.50 7.34 -17.37
C ASN A 96 -8.34 7.93 -18.22
N PRO A 97 -8.56 8.26 -19.50
CA PRO A 97 -7.51 8.71 -20.41
C PRO A 97 -6.93 10.08 -20.05
N ASN A 98 -7.73 10.94 -19.39
CA ASN A 98 -7.32 12.29 -19.00
C ASN A 98 -7.53 12.50 -17.49
N PRO A 99 -6.62 12.01 -16.64
CA PRO A 99 -6.68 12.25 -15.20
C PRO A 99 -6.45 13.73 -14.89
N SER A 100 -7.24 14.29 -13.97
CA SER A 100 -7.07 15.66 -13.51
C SER A 100 -6.38 15.64 -12.15
N THR A 101 -5.06 15.89 -12.14
CA THR A 101 -4.25 15.88 -10.92
C THR A 101 -4.86 16.75 -9.81
N GLY A 102 -5.33 17.96 -10.14
CA GLY A 102 -5.97 18.84 -9.15
C GLY A 102 -7.25 18.25 -8.54
N ALA A 103 -8.10 17.61 -9.37
CA ALA A 103 -9.31 16.96 -8.90
C ALA A 103 -9.00 15.73 -8.02
N ASP A 104 -7.94 14.99 -8.35
CA ASP A 104 -7.49 13.82 -7.61
C ASP A 104 -7.03 14.19 -6.18
N TYR A 105 -6.21 15.24 -6.05
CA TYR A 105 -5.78 15.73 -4.74
C TYR A 105 -6.91 16.40 -3.95
N ALA A 106 -7.83 17.10 -4.62
CA ALA A 106 -9.02 17.65 -3.96
C ALA A 106 -9.93 16.54 -3.42
N LEU A 107 -10.08 15.44 -4.16
CA LEU A 107 -10.82 14.27 -3.71
C LEU A 107 -10.14 13.61 -2.50
N LEU A 108 -8.82 13.41 -2.55
CA LEU A 108 -8.05 12.88 -1.42
C LEU A 108 -8.20 13.76 -0.18
N LEU A 109 -8.09 15.08 -0.33
CA LEU A 109 -8.29 16.03 0.76
C LEU A 109 -9.72 15.93 1.32
N GLY A 110 -10.72 15.85 0.44
CA GLY A 110 -12.13 15.65 0.84
C GLY A 110 -12.32 14.37 1.65
N CYS A 111 -11.69 13.26 1.22
CA CYS A 111 -11.76 11.98 1.92
C CYS A 111 -11.07 12.02 3.29
N LEU A 112 -9.86 12.61 3.37
CA LEU A 112 -9.12 12.75 4.63
C LEU A 112 -9.87 13.63 5.63
N THR A 113 -10.36 14.79 5.18
CA THR A 113 -11.12 15.70 6.05
C THR A 113 -12.48 15.13 6.44
N LEU A 114 -13.13 14.32 5.59
CA LEU A 114 -14.32 13.57 5.97
C LEU A 114 -14.04 12.57 7.10
N LEU A 115 -12.92 11.84 7.01
CA LEU A 115 -12.50 10.91 8.05
C LEU A 115 -12.27 11.65 9.37
N THR A 116 -11.57 12.80 9.34
CA THR A 116 -11.36 13.66 10.50
C THR A 116 -12.67 14.20 11.07
N LEU A 117 -13.58 14.65 10.20
CA LEU A 117 -14.90 15.15 10.60
C LEU A 117 -15.70 14.10 11.36
N LEU A 118 -15.81 12.90 10.79
CA LEU A 118 -16.55 11.81 11.42
C LEU A 118 -15.89 11.37 12.74
N GLY A 119 -14.55 11.30 12.76
CA GLY A 119 -13.78 11.02 13.98
C GLY A 119 -14.07 12.03 15.09
N TYR A 120 -14.06 13.32 14.76
CA TYR A 120 -14.36 14.38 15.72
C TYR A 120 -15.83 14.34 16.19
N LEU A 121 -16.77 14.15 15.26
CA LEU A 121 -18.20 14.05 15.60
C LEU A 121 -18.48 12.87 16.53
N GLN A 122 -17.81 11.74 16.33
CA GLN A 122 -17.92 10.61 17.24
C GLN A 122 -17.29 10.91 18.60
N TYR A 123 -16.08 11.48 18.63
CA TYR A 123 -15.39 11.79 19.89
C TYR A 123 -16.20 12.76 20.75
N GLN A 124 -16.67 13.86 20.16
CA GLN A 124 -17.31 14.94 20.92
C GLN A 124 -18.80 14.68 21.17
N TYR A 125 -19.53 14.25 20.15
CA TYR A 125 -20.99 14.19 20.19
C TYR A 125 -21.52 12.76 20.28
N ASN A 126 -20.66 11.74 20.32
CA ASN A 126 -21.05 10.34 20.24
C ASN A 126 -22.07 10.11 19.13
N LEU A 127 -21.80 10.64 17.93
CA LEU A 127 -22.74 10.66 16.80
C LEU A 127 -23.35 9.28 16.50
N PHE A 128 -22.56 8.22 16.62
CA PHE A 128 -22.98 6.83 16.41
C PHE A 128 -23.19 6.06 17.73
N GLY A 129 -23.20 6.74 18.88
CA GLY A 129 -23.30 6.15 20.20
C GLY A 129 -22.18 5.13 20.45
N THR A 130 -22.54 3.95 20.96
CA THR A 130 -21.62 2.84 21.20
C THR A 130 -21.22 2.06 19.95
N ARG A 131 -21.78 2.40 18.77
CA ARG A 131 -21.54 1.67 17.51
C ARG A 131 -20.31 2.19 16.76
N TYR A 132 -19.13 2.05 17.37
CA TYR A 132 -17.85 2.49 16.77
C TYR A 132 -17.56 1.86 15.39
N GLY A 133 -18.13 0.70 15.08
CA GLY A 133 -18.01 0.12 13.73
C GLY A 133 -18.57 1.02 12.62
N LEU A 134 -19.64 1.78 12.88
CA LEU A 134 -20.22 2.69 11.89
C LEU A 134 -19.30 3.87 11.57
N LEU A 135 -18.50 4.31 12.54
CA LEU A 135 -17.51 5.38 12.36
C LEU A 135 -16.52 5.04 11.24
N VAL A 136 -16.12 3.76 11.14
CA VAL A 136 -15.12 3.31 10.17
C VAL A 136 -15.79 2.83 8.88
N LEU A 137 -16.93 2.15 8.98
CA LEU A 137 -17.62 1.56 7.82
C LEU A 137 -18.19 2.63 6.88
N LEU A 138 -18.82 3.68 7.42
CA LEU A 138 -19.45 4.72 6.62
C LEU A 138 -18.45 5.44 5.70
N PRO A 139 -17.33 6.01 6.19
CA PRO A 139 -16.33 6.62 5.30
C PRO A 139 -15.71 5.58 4.36
N THR A 140 -15.52 4.33 4.80
CA THR A 140 -15.02 3.25 3.94
C THR A 140 -15.89 3.04 2.70
N VAL A 141 -17.22 2.96 2.88
CA VAL A 141 -18.17 2.81 1.77
C VAL A 141 -18.12 4.03 0.85
N VAL A 142 -18.07 5.24 1.41
CA VAL A 142 -17.91 6.48 0.63
C VAL A 142 -16.62 6.44 -0.18
N PHE A 143 -15.51 5.99 0.39
CA PHE A 143 -14.23 5.89 -0.29
C PHE A 143 -14.25 4.86 -1.42
N PHE A 144 -14.91 3.71 -1.25
CA PHE A 144 -15.10 2.76 -2.36
C PHE A 144 -15.88 3.38 -3.52
N VAL A 145 -17.00 4.05 -3.22
CA VAL A 145 -17.81 4.72 -4.26
C VAL A 145 -16.97 5.79 -4.96
N CYS A 146 -16.27 6.64 -4.21
CA CYS A 146 -15.40 7.66 -4.75
C CYS A 146 -14.25 7.07 -5.58
N ALA A 147 -13.59 6.02 -5.11
CA ALA A 147 -12.50 5.37 -5.82
C ALA A 147 -12.92 4.89 -7.21
N TYR A 148 -14.06 4.19 -7.32
CA TYR A 148 -14.57 3.72 -8.61
C TYR A 148 -15.13 4.85 -9.47
N ARG A 149 -15.77 5.85 -8.87
CA ARG A 149 -16.39 6.96 -9.60
C ARG A 149 -15.38 7.94 -10.18
N PHE A 150 -14.30 8.21 -9.46
CA PHE A 150 -13.25 9.16 -9.83
C PHE A 150 -11.98 8.49 -10.37
N ASP A 151 -11.95 7.16 -10.39
CA ASP A 151 -10.83 6.37 -10.91
C ASP A 151 -9.52 6.53 -10.12
N HIS A 152 -9.63 6.69 -8.80
CA HIS A 152 -8.51 7.11 -7.95
C HIS A 152 -7.93 5.96 -7.10
N ARG A 153 -6.70 5.53 -7.40
CA ARG A 153 -6.00 4.43 -6.69
C ARG A 153 -5.68 4.72 -5.21
N GLY A 154 -5.32 5.97 -4.88
CA GLY A 154 -5.09 6.38 -3.49
C GLY A 154 -6.33 6.30 -2.60
N VAL A 155 -7.47 6.85 -3.04
CA VAL A 155 -8.77 6.68 -2.36
C VAL A 155 -9.17 5.20 -2.25
N LEU A 156 -8.89 4.38 -3.27
CA LEU A 156 -9.10 2.93 -3.17
C LEU A 156 -8.27 2.31 -2.04
N SER A 157 -6.99 2.69 -1.92
CA SER A 157 -6.14 2.25 -0.82
C SER A 157 -6.72 2.66 0.53
N MET A 158 -7.24 3.89 0.67
CA MET A 158 -7.91 4.33 1.90
C MET A 158 -9.16 3.50 2.20
N ALA A 159 -9.95 3.15 1.18
CA ALA A 159 -11.14 2.32 1.34
C ALA A 159 -10.76 0.90 1.82
N ILE A 160 -9.74 0.28 1.21
CA ILE A 160 -9.26 -1.05 1.61
C ILE A 160 -8.69 -1.02 3.03
N THR A 161 -7.91 0.00 3.38
CA THR A 161 -7.38 0.17 4.74
C THR A 161 -8.51 0.38 5.75
N GLY A 162 -9.53 1.18 5.40
CA GLY A 162 -10.72 1.38 6.24
C GLY A 162 -11.52 0.09 6.45
N LEU A 163 -11.65 -0.74 5.40
CA LEU A 163 -12.29 -2.04 5.50
C LEU A 163 -11.52 -3.01 6.42
N ALA A 164 -10.19 -3.04 6.29
CA ALA A 164 -9.33 -3.81 7.18
C ALA A 164 -9.43 -3.33 8.64
N ALA A 165 -9.43 -2.01 8.87
CA ALA A 165 -9.62 -1.44 10.19
C ALA A 165 -11.00 -1.77 10.78
N TRP A 166 -12.06 -1.73 9.98
CA TRP A 166 -13.41 -2.09 10.41
C TRP A 166 -13.54 -3.57 10.82
N VAL A 167 -12.89 -4.47 10.08
CA VAL A 167 -12.78 -5.89 10.44
C VAL A 167 -11.95 -6.12 11.71
N GLY A 168 -11.19 -5.10 12.16
CA GLY A 168 -10.41 -5.13 13.39
C GLY A 168 -8.92 -5.46 13.19
N VAL A 169 -8.43 -5.49 11.94
CA VAL A 169 -7.01 -5.70 11.62
C VAL A 169 -6.11 -4.63 12.28
N SER A 170 -6.63 -3.43 12.53
CA SER A 170 -5.88 -2.34 13.16
C SER A 170 -5.62 -2.50 14.66
N ILE A 171 -6.30 -3.42 15.35
CA ILE A 171 -6.13 -3.63 16.80
C ILE A 171 -4.97 -4.59 17.09
N ALA A 172 -4.71 -5.55 16.19
CA ALA A 172 -3.71 -6.60 16.39
C ALA A 172 -2.26 -6.10 16.56
N PRO A 173 -1.77 -5.05 15.86
CA PRO A 173 -0.41 -4.56 16.08
C PRO A 173 -0.25 -3.86 17.43
N LEU A 174 -1.25 -3.10 17.89
CA LEU A 174 -1.15 -2.37 19.15
C LEU A 174 -1.24 -3.32 20.35
N SER A 175 -2.10 -4.32 20.32
CA SER A 175 -2.18 -5.35 21.37
C SER A 175 -0.91 -6.21 21.42
N ALA A 176 -0.32 -6.53 20.28
CA ALA A 176 0.96 -7.23 20.22
C ALA A 176 2.09 -6.45 20.90
N PHE A 177 2.16 -5.12 20.73
CA PHE A 177 3.20 -4.30 21.37
C PHE A 177 2.90 -3.95 22.84
N THR A 178 1.63 -3.75 23.20
CA THR A 178 1.24 -3.27 24.54
C THR A 178 0.92 -4.39 25.51
N GLN A 179 0.38 -5.50 25.02
CA GLN A 179 -0.10 -6.63 25.83
C GLN A 179 0.69 -7.92 25.55
N ASN A 180 1.64 -7.89 24.60
CA ASN A 180 2.33 -9.09 24.09
C ASN A 180 1.37 -10.19 23.64
N ASP A 181 0.14 -9.78 23.30
CA ASP A 181 -0.97 -10.66 22.96
C ASP A 181 -1.14 -10.66 21.45
N PHE A 182 -0.59 -11.71 20.84
CA PHE A 182 -0.71 -12.00 19.41
C PHE A 182 -1.98 -12.78 19.09
N ALA A 183 -2.75 -13.17 20.11
CA ALA A 183 -3.81 -14.15 20.02
C ALA A 183 -5.16 -13.50 20.32
N VAL A 184 -5.72 -12.88 19.29
CA VAL A 184 -7.16 -12.66 19.23
C VAL A 184 -7.71 -13.57 18.13
N PRO A 185 -8.07 -14.84 18.45
CA PRO A 185 -8.23 -15.91 17.45
C PRO A 185 -9.27 -15.62 16.37
N HIS A 186 -10.34 -14.90 16.74
CA HIS A 186 -11.44 -14.58 15.82
C HIS A 186 -11.07 -13.52 14.77
N LEU A 187 -10.09 -12.65 15.05
CA LEU A 187 -9.68 -11.58 14.13
C LEU A 187 -8.75 -12.09 13.02
N GLY A 188 -7.96 -13.13 13.29
CA GLY A 188 -7.04 -13.72 12.31
C GLY A 188 -7.77 -14.35 11.11
N ALA A 189 -8.79 -15.16 11.35
CA ALA A 189 -9.52 -15.84 10.29
C ALA A 189 -10.27 -14.86 9.37
N VAL A 190 -10.94 -13.85 9.94
CA VAL A 190 -11.69 -12.85 9.16
C VAL A 190 -10.72 -11.98 8.35
N ALA A 191 -9.57 -11.60 8.93
CA ALA A 191 -8.52 -10.88 8.21
C ALA A 191 -7.94 -11.70 7.05
N LEU A 192 -7.71 -13.01 7.25
CA LEU A 192 -7.22 -13.90 6.19
C LEU A 192 -8.23 -13.98 5.03
N VAL A 193 -9.51 -14.21 5.33
CA VAL A 193 -10.59 -14.25 4.32
C VAL A 193 -10.71 -12.91 3.60
N LEU A 194 -10.64 -11.79 4.33
CA LEU A 194 -10.66 -10.45 3.74
C LEU A 194 -9.48 -10.25 2.80
N GLY A 195 -8.26 -10.57 3.24
CA GLY A 195 -7.05 -10.39 2.44
C GLY A 195 -7.06 -11.23 1.16
N LEU A 196 -7.45 -12.51 1.26
CA LEU A 196 -7.62 -13.39 0.10
C LEU A 196 -8.74 -12.92 -0.82
N GLY A 197 -9.87 -12.45 -0.26
CA GLY A 197 -10.98 -11.90 -1.02
C GLY A 197 -10.59 -10.65 -1.81
N LEU A 198 -9.86 -9.72 -1.19
CA LEU A 198 -9.31 -8.54 -1.85
C LEU A 198 -8.33 -8.90 -2.96
N ALA A 199 -7.41 -9.85 -2.70
CA ALA A 199 -6.48 -10.34 -3.71
C ALA A 199 -7.23 -10.99 -4.90
N ALA A 200 -8.27 -11.78 -4.63
CA ALA A 200 -9.12 -12.38 -5.66
C ALA A 200 -9.86 -11.31 -6.48
N VAL A 201 -10.42 -10.27 -5.85
CA VAL A 201 -11.02 -9.14 -6.57
C VAL A 201 -10.01 -8.46 -7.49
N GLY A 202 -8.76 -8.31 -7.04
CA GLY A 202 -7.67 -7.80 -7.88
C GLY A 202 -7.41 -8.66 -9.12
N LEU A 203 -7.28 -9.98 -8.94
CA LEU A 203 -7.08 -10.92 -10.05
C LEU A 203 -8.27 -10.96 -11.01
N VAL A 204 -9.49 -10.92 -10.49
CA VAL A 204 -10.72 -10.90 -11.29
C VAL A 204 -10.83 -9.59 -12.08
N SER A 205 -10.46 -8.47 -11.47
CA SER A 205 -10.41 -7.17 -12.13
C SER A 205 -9.42 -7.16 -13.30
N GLU A 206 -8.26 -7.81 -13.14
CA GLU A 206 -7.28 -7.99 -14.22
C GLU A 206 -7.77 -8.96 -15.31
N TYR A 207 -8.39 -10.07 -14.92
CA TYR A 207 -8.89 -11.09 -15.85
C TYR A 207 -10.06 -10.60 -16.70
N GLN A 208 -10.99 -9.85 -16.10
CA GLN A 208 -12.18 -9.31 -16.80
C GLN A 208 -11.90 -7.99 -17.54
N ASP A 209 -10.67 -7.47 -17.48
CA ASP A 209 -10.29 -6.15 -18.02
C ASP A 209 -11.21 -5.01 -17.54
N ARG A 210 -11.71 -5.13 -16.29
CA ARG A 210 -12.57 -4.14 -15.65
C ARG A 210 -11.78 -3.47 -14.54
N LYS A 211 -11.43 -2.20 -14.73
CA LYS A 211 -10.59 -1.43 -13.79
C LYS A 211 -9.26 -2.12 -13.52
N LYS A 212 -8.64 -2.72 -14.55
CA LYS A 212 -7.39 -3.49 -14.45
C LYS A 212 -6.30 -2.79 -13.64
N HIS A 213 -6.22 -1.47 -13.74
CA HIS A 213 -5.27 -0.65 -12.99
C HIS A 213 -5.46 -0.62 -11.46
N PHE A 214 -6.62 -1.06 -10.95
CA PHE A 214 -6.87 -1.28 -9.53
C PHE A 214 -6.35 -2.65 -9.04
N GLY A 215 -6.12 -3.60 -9.96
CA GLY A 215 -5.62 -4.95 -9.66
C GLY A 215 -4.38 -4.92 -8.77
N TYR A 216 -3.40 -4.10 -9.12
CA TYR A 216 -2.19 -3.89 -8.33
C TYR A 216 -2.49 -3.47 -6.87
N THR A 217 -3.39 -2.52 -6.65
CA THR A 217 -3.72 -2.02 -5.31
C THR A 217 -4.44 -3.08 -4.48
N TYR A 218 -5.40 -3.79 -5.07
CA TYR A 218 -6.12 -4.89 -4.43
C TYR A 218 -5.19 -6.04 -4.06
N LEU A 219 -4.33 -6.46 -5.00
CA LEU A 219 -3.36 -7.53 -4.77
C LEU A 219 -2.33 -7.15 -3.72
N LEU A 220 -1.77 -5.94 -3.78
CA LEU A 220 -0.77 -5.48 -2.83
C LEU A 220 -1.32 -5.45 -1.41
N LEU A 221 -2.45 -4.79 -1.19
CA LEU A 221 -3.02 -4.62 0.14
C LEU A 221 -3.67 -5.93 0.64
N GLY A 222 -4.42 -6.62 -0.22
CA GLY A 222 -5.07 -7.88 0.11
C GLY A 222 -4.07 -8.97 0.49
N SER A 223 -3.00 -9.14 -0.29
CA SER A 223 -1.98 -10.15 0.02
C SER A 223 -1.20 -9.81 1.28
N ASN A 224 -0.94 -8.53 1.56
CA ASN A 224 -0.34 -8.10 2.83
C ASN A 224 -1.22 -8.47 4.03
N VAL A 225 -2.51 -8.15 3.96
CA VAL A 225 -3.46 -8.47 5.03
C VAL A 225 -3.55 -9.99 5.24
N ALA A 226 -3.62 -10.77 4.16
CA ALA A 226 -3.66 -12.24 4.23
C ALA A 226 -2.39 -12.82 4.85
N LEU A 227 -1.21 -12.37 4.41
CA LEU A 227 0.07 -12.84 4.94
C LEU A 227 0.28 -12.44 6.40
N LEU A 228 -0.09 -11.21 6.77
CA LEU A 228 -0.02 -10.76 8.16
C LEU A 228 -0.94 -11.59 9.06
N ALA A 229 -2.17 -11.86 8.61
CA ALA A 229 -3.12 -12.73 9.33
C ALA A 229 -2.64 -14.18 9.44
N ALA A 230 -1.92 -14.68 8.44
CA ALA A 230 -1.29 -16.00 8.52
C ALA A 230 -0.10 -16.01 9.49
N CYS A 231 0.67 -14.91 9.57
CA CYS A 231 1.74 -14.77 10.55
C CYS A 231 1.24 -14.74 12.00
N THR A 232 0.07 -14.16 12.29
CA THR A 232 -0.48 -14.22 13.65
C THR A 232 -0.86 -15.64 14.05
N ALA A 233 -1.41 -16.44 13.12
CA ALA A 233 -1.64 -17.87 13.36
C ALA A 233 -0.34 -18.66 13.54
N LEU A 234 0.72 -18.32 12.80
CA LEU A 234 2.03 -18.94 12.91
C LEU A 234 2.67 -18.70 14.29
N LEU A 235 2.48 -17.50 14.85
CA LEU A 235 3.09 -17.06 16.11
C LEU A 235 2.20 -17.28 17.33
N SER A 236 1.01 -17.86 17.17
CA SER A 236 0.12 -18.19 18.29
C SER A 236 0.79 -19.23 19.19
N GLY A 237 0.76 -18.99 20.50
CA GLY A 237 1.48 -19.82 21.48
C GLY A 237 0.90 -21.25 21.64
N PRO A 238 1.63 -22.19 22.27
CA PRO A 238 1.20 -23.59 22.42
C PRO A 238 -0.12 -23.80 23.15
N TYR A 239 -0.50 -22.84 24.00
CA TYR A 239 -1.71 -22.86 24.83
C TYR A 239 -2.88 -22.10 24.20
N ASP A 240 -2.62 -21.37 23.11
CA ASP A 240 -3.66 -20.64 22.41
C ASP A 240 -4.05 -21.40 21.14
N GLN A 241 -5.32 -21.82 21.07
CA GLN A 241 -5.86 -22.42 19.86
C GLN A 241 -6.11 -21.31 18.85
N GLY A 242 -5.03 -20.85 18.20
CA GLY A 242 -5.12 -20.02 17.01
C GLY A 242 -6.08 -20.65 16.00
N PHE A 243 -6.66 -19.84 15.11
CA PHE A 243 -7.70 -20.31 14.19
C PHE A 243 -7.23 -21.41 13.22
N MET A 244 -5.92 -21.62 13.09
CA MET A 244 -5.31 -22.61 12.22
C MET A 244 -4.00 -23.14 12.81
N PRO A 245 -3.63 -24.43 12.60
CA PRO A 245 -2.36 -24.97 13.07
C PRO A 245 -1.15 -24.20 12.51
N PRO A 246 -0.08 -23.93 13.30
CA PRO A 246 1.08 -23.17 12.86
C PRO A 246 1.79 -23.76 11.63
N VAL A 247 1.88 -25.09 11.53
CA VAL A 247 2.46 -25.78 10.37
C VAL A 247 1.65 -25.50 9.09
N LEU A 248 0.31 -25.54 9.19
CA LEU A 248 -0.55 -25.21 8.06
C LEU A 248 -0.42 -23.73 7.69
N ALA A 249 -0.22 -22.84 8.69
CA ALA A 249 -0.03 -21.41 8.47
C ALA A 249 1.28 -21.14 7.73
N ALA A 250 2.36 -21.84 8.10
CA ALA A 250 3.62 -21.78 7.40
C ALA A 250 3.48 -22.23 5.93
N LEU A 251 2.79 -23.35 5.68
CA LEU A 251 2.54 -23.83 4.31
C LEU A 251 1.71 -22.84 3.49
N LEU A 252 0.70 -22.23 4.09
CA LEU A 252 -0.12 -21.20 3.45
C LEU A 252 0.72 -19.95 3.11
N ILE A 253 1.57 -19.49 4.02
CA ILE A 253 2.49 -18.37 3.77
C ILE A 253 3.45 -18.70 2.63
N ILE A 254 4.06 -19.89 2.64
CA ILE A 254 4.96 -20.32 1.56
C ILE A 254 4.23 -20.38 0.22
N GLY A 255 3.02 -20.94 0.19
CA GLY A 255 2.18 -21.00 -1.01
C GLY A 255 1.82 -19.63 -1.56
N LEU A 256 1.38 -18.71 -0.70
CA LEU A 256 1.08 -17.33 -1.09
C LEU A 256 2.33 -16.58 -1.54
N SER A 257 3.45 -16.73 -0.84
CA SER A 257 4.74 -16.14 -1.22
C SER A 257 5.21 -16.64 -2.59
N ALA A 258 5.07 -17.93 -2.88
CA ALA A 258 5.39 -18.49 -4.19
C ALA A 258 4.46 -17.94 -5.29
N ALA A 259 3.15 -17.84 -5.01
CA ALA A 259 2.18 -17.26 -5.93
C ALA A 259 2.49 -15.77 -6.23
N LEU A 260 2.90 -15.00 -5.22
CA LEU A 260 3.30 -13.60 -5.39
C LEU A 260 4.58 -13.46 -6.19
N VAL A 261 5.59 -14.30 -5.95
CA VAL A 261 6.83 -14.30 -6.75
C VAL A 261 6.54 -14.69 -8.20
N TRP A 262 5.66 -15.67 -8.43
CA TRP A 262 5.24 -16.03 -9.77
C TRP A 262 4.48 -14.88 -10.47
N TYR A 263 3.56 -14.24 -9.76
CA TYR A 263 2.83 -13.07 -10.27
C TYR A 263 3.76 -11.89 -10.55
N ALA A 264 4.74 -11.66 -9.68
CA ALA A 264 5.75 -10.62 -9.81
C ALA A 264 6.59 -10.77 -11.08
N ARG A 265 6.93 -12.00 -11.46
CA ARG A 265 7.66 -12.30 -12.71
C ARG A 265 6.85 -11.97 -13.95
N ARG A 266 5.52 -12.18 -13.91
CA ARG A 266 4.63 -11.84 -15.03
C ARG A 266 4.38 -10.34 -15.18
N THR A 267 4.37 -9.61 -14.07
CA THR A 267 4.02 -8.19 -14.03
C THR A 267 5.22 -7.26 -13.86
N HIS A 268 6.43 -7.83 -13.85
CA HIS A 268 7.70 -7.15 -13.62
C HIS A 268 7.74 -6.29 -12.35
N SER A 269 7.05 -6.73 -11.29
CA SER A 269 6.91 -5.94 -10.06
C SER A 269 7.82 -6.44 -8.94
N TYR A 270 8.84 -5.64 -8.61
CA TYR A 270 9.80 -5.92 -7.54
C TYR A 270 9.17 -6.03 -6.15
N VAL A 271 8.09 -5.27 -5.90
CA VAL A 271 7.44 -5.21 -4.58
C VAL A 271 6.87 -6.56 -4.18
N PHE A 272 6.27 -7.29 -5.13
CA PHE A 272 5.70 -8.62 -4.84
C PHE A 272 6.77 -9.69 -4.60
N VAL A 273 7.95 -9.58 -5.23
CA VAL A 273 9.10 -10.45 -4.92
C VAL A 273 9.58 -10.20 -3.50
N LEU A 274 9.74 -8.92 -3.12
CA LEU A 274 10.15 -8.54 -1.77
C LEU A 274 9.15 -9.06 -0.73
N LEU A 275 7.85 -8.90 -1.01
CA LEU A 275 6.78 -9.38 -0.15
C LEU A 275 6.89 -10.89 0.07
N GLY A 276 6.93 -11.66 -1.01
CA GLY A 276 7.02 -13.12 -0.94
C GLY A 276 8.31 -13.59 -0.26
N ALA A 277 9.43 -12.91 -0.50
CA ALA A 277 10.70 -13.24 0.15
C ALA A 277 10.65 -12.96 1.67
N LEU A 278 10.12 -11.81 2.09
CA LEU A 278 10.06 -11.41 3.49
C LEU A 278 9.15 -12.35 4.31
N TYR A 279 7.89 -12.52 3.89
CA TYR A 279 6.95 -13.39 4.61
C TYR A 279 7.33 -14.87 4.48
N GLY A 280 7.83 -15.29 3.31
CA GLY A 280 8.37 -16.63 3.12
C GLY A 280 9.56 -16.94 4.05
N TYR A 281 10.46 -15.98 4.25
CA TYR A 281 11.57 -16.11 5.19
C TYR A 281 11.09 -16.31 6.63
N VAL A 282 10.07 -15.56 7.08
CA VAL A 282 9.47 -15.74 8.41
C VAL A 282 8.93 -17.16 8.59
N ALA A 283 8.18 -17.67 7.62
CA ALA A 283 7.62 -19.03 7.68
C ALA A 283 8.69 -20.13 7.67
N VAL A 284 9.70 -20.01 6.81
CA VAL A 284 10.81 -20.99 6.74
C VAL A 284 11.63 -20.97 8.04
N THR A 285 11.90 -19.79 8.58
CA THR A 285 12.62 -19.65 9.86
C THR A 285 11.84 -20.32 10.98
N TYR A 286 10.53 -20.08 11.08
CA TYR A 286 9.69 -20.72 12.09
C TYR A 286 9.71 -22.25 11.99
N LEU A 287 9.54 -22.81 10.78
CA LEU A 287 9.60 -24.26 10.58
C LEU A 287 10.97 -24.84 10.95
N MET A 288 12.05 -24.09 10.70
CA MET A 288 13.40 -24.52 11.08
C MET A 288 13.53 -24.63 12.61
N PHE A 289 13.03 -23.65 13.38
CA PHE A 289 12.98 -23.72 14.83
C PHE A 289 12.18 -24.93 15.33
N GLN A 290 10.99 -25.19 14.75
CA GLN A 290 10.18 -26.34 15.10
C GLN A 290 10.89 -27.68 14.85
N VAL A 291 11.66 -27.79 13.76
CA VAL A 291 12.44 -29.01 13.46
C VAL A 291 13.58 -29.22 14.45
N VAL A 292 14.26 -28.14 14.86
CA VAL A 292 15.36 -28.21 15.84
C VAL A 292 14.84 -28.57 17.23
N GLU A 293 13.70 -28.04 17.64
CA GLU A 293 13.06 -28.42 18.92
C GLU A 293 12.61 -29.89 18.91
N LEU A 294 12.18 -30.41 17.76
CA LEU A 294 11.71 -31.79 17.63
C LEU A 294 12.85 -32.83 17.66
N ILE A 295 14.04 -32.47 17.18
CA ILE A 295 15.18 -33.40 17.02
C ILE A 295 16.36 -32.94 17.91
N PRO A 296 16.56 -33.60 19.07
CA PRO A 296 17.68 -33.29 19.96
C PRO A 296 19.03 -33.41 19.24
N GLY A 297 19.91 -32.43 19.42
CA GLY A 297 21.27 -32.41 18.83
C GLY A 297 21.42 -31.61 17.53
N LEU A 298 20.34 -31.05 16.97
CA LEU A 298 20.40 -30.15 15.79
C LEU A 298 20.60 -28.67 16.13
N GLU A 299 20.81 -28.31 17.39
CA GLU A 299 20.97 -26.91 17.84
C GLU A 299 22.13 -26.20 17.11
N GLY A 300 23.20 -26.92 16.77
CA GLY A 300 24.31 -26.39 15.99
C GLY A 300 23.94 -25.92 14.57
N LEU A 301 22.82 -26.40 14.02
CA LEU A 301 22.32 -26.01 12.69
C LEU A 301 21.80 -24.56 12.70
N LEU A 302 21.24 -24.09 13.81
CA LEU A 302 20.80 -22.70 13.98
C LEU A 302 21.97 -21.71 13.83
N PHE A 303 23.16 -22.09 14.31
CA PHE A 303 24.36 -21.26 14.22
C PHE A 303 24.76 -20.97 12.77
N PHE A 304 24.60 -21.95 11.87
CA PHE A 304 24.88 -21.77 10.44
C PHE A 304 23.70 -21.19 9.67
N TYR A 305 22.48 -21.40 10.14
CA TYR A 305 21.25 -20.96 9.48
C TYR A 305 21.19 -19.43 9.31
N PHE A 306 21.44 -18.65 10.36
CA PHE A 306 21.33 -17.18 10.31
C PHE A 306 22.34 -16.52 9.36
N PRO A 307 23.64 -16.87 9.38
CA PRO A 307 24.59 -16.34 8.40
C PRO A 307 24.24 -16.73 6.97
N LEU A 308 23.89 -17.99 6.71
CA LEU A 308 23.58 -18.49 5.37
C LEU A 308 22.31 -17.85 4.80
N SER A 309 21.27 -17.71 5.63
CA SER A 309 20.03 -17.05 5.23
C SER A 309 20.23 -15.56 4.94
N THR A 310 21.06 -14.88 5.73
CA THR A 310 21.41 -13.47 5.48
C THR A 310 22.12 -13.31 4.13
N VAL A 311 23.11 -14.17 3.84
CA VAL A 311 23.77 -14.21 2.52
C VAL A 311 22.74 -14.48 1.42
N GLY A 312 21.82 -15.42 1.62
CA GLY A 312 20.74 -15.73 0.69
C GLY A 312 19.84 -14.53 0.39
N VAL A 313 19.43 -13.78 1.41
CA VAL A 313 18.62 -12.56 1.26
C VAL A 313 19.38 -11.47 0.51
N VAL A 314 20.66 -11.25 0.83
CA VAL A 314 21.52 -10.29 0.12
C VAL A 314 21.64 -10.66 -1.36
N LEU A 315 21.90 -11.94 -1.66
CA LEU A 315 21.97 -12.43 -3.04
C LEU A 315 20.63 -12.28 -3.77
N LEU A 316 19.50 -12.50 -3.10
CA LEU A 316 18.17 -12.26 -3.66
C LEU A 316 17.99 -10.80 -4.03
N LEU A 317 18.35 -9.86 -3.13
CA LEU A 317 18.24 -8.43 -3.38
C LEU A 317 19.13 -7.98 -4.53
N LEU A 318 20.36 -8.48 -4.61
CA LEU A 318 21.29 -8.17 -5.71
C LEU A 318 20.80 -8.71 -7.06
N ASN A 319 20.11 -9.85 -7.06
CA ASN A 319 19.60 -10.49 -8.27
C ASN A 319 18.12 -10.19 -8.56
N LEU A 320 17.48 -9.26 -7.83
CA LEU A 320 16.07 -8.87 -8.04
C LEU A 320 15.78 -8.53 -9.51
N LYS A 321 16.68 -7.78 -10.16
CA LYS A 321 16.56 -7.44 -11.58
C LYS A 321 16.52 -8.67 -12.48
N LYS A 322 17.39 -9.66 -12.25
CA LYS A 322 17.41 -10.90 -13.04
C LYS A 322 16.18 -11.75 -12.79
N ILE A 323 15.74 -11.86 -11.53
CA ILE A 323 14.56 -12.65 -11.15
C ILE A 323 13.31 -12.10 -11.84
N VAL A 324 13.18 -10.77 -11.89
CA VAL A 324 12.03 -10.07 -12.47
C VAL A 324 12.14 -9.93 -13.99
N ALA A 325 13.33 -9.79 -14.57
CA ALA A 325 13.56 -9.58 -16.00
C ALA A 325 13.89 -10.86 -16.80
N SER A 326 13.81 -12.05 -16.18
CA SER A 326 14.23 -13.35 -16.77
C SER A 326 13.48 -13.83 -18.03
N HIS A 327 12.75 -12.97 -18.75
CA HIS A 327 12.14 -13.29 -20.04
C HIS A 327 12.74 -12.54 -21.26
N ASP A 328 13.63 -11.57 -21.07
CA ASP A 328 14.23 -10.84 -22.22
C ASP A 328 15.52 -11.48 -22.79
N GLU A 329 16.11 -12.49 -22.15
CA GLU A 329 17.33 -13.15 -22.66
C GLU A 329 17.08 -14.36 -23.60
N LYS A 330 15.82 -14.64 -23.97
CA LYS A 330 15.50 -15.73 -24.93
C LYS A 330 14.74 -15.26 -26.17
N GLY A 331 14.73 -13.96 -26.46
CA GLY A 331 13.97 -13.36 -27.56
C GLY A 331 14.76 -12.32 -28.35
N LEU A 332 15.98 -12.67 -28.76
CA LEU A 332 16.69 -12.11 -29.91
C LEU A 332 17.36 -13.27 -30.66
#